data_AF-A0A259CWP0-F1
#
_entry.id   AF-A0A259CWP0-F1
#
_cell.length_a   1.000
_cell.length_b   1.000
_cell.length_c   1.000
_cell.angle_alpha   90.00
_cell.angle_beta   90.00
_cell.angle_gamma   90.00
#
_symmetry.space_group_name_H-M   'P 1'
#
loop_
_entity.id
_entity.type
_entity.pdbx_description
1 polymer ?
#
loop_
_entity_poly.entity_id
_entity_poly.type
_entity_poly.pdbx_seq_one_letter_code
_entity_poly.pdbx_strand_id
1 'polypeptide(L)'
;MTLNNQSLMLLTKFALKAKRHLGQIKVMEMFNNKHYAYIALTNAAFTNDLELVDLTKKISFELKVGEDVISAIESFISNIQQFNNDKDHLHESKYFLIKLTNQLYGIAVNGETYRCAVDEMLLNINVNEKAKYINLARNFYRYWKVRGNSENQNVSHLNEKLIANKEIFIKRWENIDKEFLNDAESWPLTLYVESMRSRGLLEEETLICQKIAKVVLIELRNAEASNEKSYRHVIENIKTLFERDDLKNLFLIVSREFYFFWTGMTLGVINKKTNKSLESLN
;
A
#
# COMPACT_ATOMS: atom_id res chain seq x y z
N MET A 1 -2.99 -31.03 20.72
CA MET A 1 -4.24 -30.26 20.89
C MET A 1 -5.33 -31.25 21.23
N THR A 2 -6.17 -30.97 22.22
CA THR A 2 -7.39 -31.75 22.50
C THR A 2 -8.54 -31.12 21.72
N LEU A 3 -9.21 -31.89 20.86
CA LEU A 3 -10.43 -31.45 20.15
C LEU A 3 -11.55 -31.34 21.18
N ASN A 4 -12.02 -30.13 21.45
CA ASN A 4 -13.28 -29.96 22.19
C ASN A 4 -14.46 -30.15 21.21
N ASN A 5 -15.65 -30.48 21.73
CA ASN A 5 -16.84 -30.72 20.91
C ASN A 5 -17.24 -29.52 20.03
N GLN A 6 -16.92 -28.31 20.48
CA GLN A 6 -17.21 -27.06 19.77
C GLN A 6 -16.26 -26.87 18.56
N SER A 7 -14.96 -27.17 18.69
CA SER A 7 -13.99 -27.10 17.58
C SER A 7 -14.32 -28.15 16.52
N LEU A 8 -14.74 -29.35 16.92
CA LEU A 8 -15.17 -30.41 15.99
C LEU A 8 -16.42 -30.00 15.19
N MET A 9 -17.40 -29.40 15.88
CA MET A 9 -18.62 -28.90 15.24
C MET A 9 -18.32 -27.78 14.24
N LEU A 10 -17.45 -26.83 14.62
CA LEU A 10 -17.00 -25.74 13.74
C LEU A 10 -16.29 -26.27 12.49
N LEU A 11 -15.34 -27.20 12.66
CA LEU A 11 -14.61 -27.82 11.55
C LEU A 11 -15.53 -28.61 10.61
N THR A 12 -16.53 -29.32 11.17
CA THR A 12 -17.50 -30.06 10.37
C THR A 12 -18.39 -29.11 9.56
N LYS A 13 -18.88 -28.02 10.17
CA LYS A 13 -19.65 -26.98 9.48
C LYS A 13 -18.84 -26.35 8.35
N PHE A 14 -17.57 -26.04 8.61
CA PHE A 14 -16.65 -25.54 7.59
C PHE A 14 -16.45 -26.54 6.45
N ALA A 15 -16.13 -27.80 6.74
CA ALA A 15 -15.90 -28.81 5.70
C ALA A 15 -17.12 -29.01 4.79
N LEU A 16 -18.33 -29.00 5.36
CA LEU A 16 -19.58 -29.07 4.60
C LEU A 16 -19.76 -27.88 3.65
N LYS A 17 -19.47 -26.66 4.12
CA LYS A 17 -19.59 -25.44 3.31
C LYS A 17 -18.48 -25.36 2.25
N ALA A 18 -17.24 -25.67 2.65
CA ALA A 18 -16.06 -25.68 1.79
C ALA A 18 -16.18 -26.69 0.64
N LYS A 19 -16.93 -27.80 0.83
CA LYS A 19 -17.11 -28.85 -0.19
C LYS A 19 -17.51 -28.33 -1.57
N ARG A 20 -18.35 -27.29 -1.61
CA ARG A 20 -18.85 -26.69 -2.87
C ARG A 20 -17.82 -25.83 -3.59
N HIS A 21 -16.83 -25.31 -2.86
CA HIS A 21 -15.86 -24.33 -3.37
C HIS A 21 -14.46 -24.91 -3.54
N LEU A 22 -14.06 -25.81 -2.64
CA LEU A 22 -12.69 -26.34 -2.52
C LEU A 22 -12.62 -27.86 -2.69
N GLY A 23 -13.76 -28.55 -2.82
CA GLY A 23 -13.82 -30.00 -2.81
C GLY A 23 -13.76 -30.60 -1.40
N GLN A 24 -13.52 -31.90 -1.29
CA GLN A 24 -13.58 -32.60 -0.01
C GLN A 24 -12.46 -32.17 0.94
N ILE A 25 -12.85 -31.62 2.09
CA ILE A 25 -11.93 -31.26 3.18
C ILE A 25 -11.92 -32.38 4.22
N LYS A 26 -10.72 -32.87 4.54
CA LYS A 26 -10.52 -33.88 5.57
C LYS A 26 -10.37 -33.21 6.93
N VAL A 27 -11.46 -33.21 7.71
CA VAL A 27 -11.52 -32.57 9.05
C VAL A 27 -10.40 -33.03 9.97
N MET A 28 -10.12 -34.34 9.99
CA MET A 28 -9.04 -34.90 10.82
C MET A 28 -7.64 -34.46 10.37
N GLU A 29 -7.42 -34.26 9.06
CA GLU A 29 -6.15 -33.75 8.56
C GLU A 29 -5.99 -32.25 8.87
N MET A 30 -7.06 -31.45 8.82
CA MET A 30 -7.00 -30.06 9.27
C MET A 30 -6.58 -29.94 10.73
N PHE A 31 -7.10 -30.81 11.59
CA PHE A 31 -6.75 -30.74 13.01
C PHE A 31 -5.30 -31.17 13.28
N ASN A 32 -4.83 -32.22 12.59
CA ASN A 32 -3.53 -32.82 12.86
C ASN A 32 -2.37 -32.19 12.07
N ASN A 33 -2.65 -31.55 10.94
CA ASN A 33 -1.64 -30.98 10.05
C ASN A 33 -1.87 -29.48 9.86
N LYS A 34 -1.05 -28.67 10.54
CA LYS A 34 -1.10 -27.21 10.48
C LYS A 34 -0.91 -26.65 9.06
N HIS A 35 -0.09 -27.29 8.23
CA HIS A 35 0.11 -26.87 6.85
C HIS A 35 -1.13 -27.14 5.99
N TYR A 36 -1.75 -28.30 6.16
CA TYR A 36 -3.00 -28.63 5.47
C TYR A 36 -4.14 -27.68 5.91
N ALA A 37 -4.30 -27.44 7.21
CA ALA A 37 -5.24 -26.45 7.72
C ALA A 37 -4.97 -25.07 7.15
N TYR A 38 -3.71 -24.64 7.12
CA TYR A 38 -3.33 -23.35 6.57
C TYR A 38 -3.79 -23.20 5.11
N ILE A 39 -3.43 -24.15 4.24
CA ILE A 39 -3.82 -24.13 2.82
C ILE A 39 -5.35 -24.15 2.66
N ALA A 40 -6.05 -25.00 3.42
CA ALA A 40 -7.50 -25.08 3.34
C ALA A 40 -8.16 -23.75 3.74
N LEU A 41 -7.66 -23.10 4.80
CA LEU A 41 -8.18 -21.85 5.30
C LEU A 41 -7.81 -20.66 4.40
N THR A 42 -6.58 -20.56 3.89
CA THR A 42 -6.20 -19.48 2.95
C THR A 42 -7.04 -19.55 1.68
N ASN A 43 -7.20 -20.74 1.10
CA ASN A 43 -8.05 -20.93 -0.08
C ASN A 43 -9.52 -20.58 0.20
N ALA A 44 -10.04 -20.94 1.38
CA ALA A 44 -11.41 -20.61 1.78
C ALA A 44 -11.61 -19.09 1.94
N ALA A 45 -10.60 -18.37 2.46
CA ALA A 45 -10.64 -16.92 2.63
C ALA A 45 -10.76 -16.15 1.30
N PHE A 46 -10.33 -16.74 0.17
CA PHE A 46 -10.49 -16.13 -1.16
C PHE A 46 -11.84 -16.41 -1.82
N THR A 47 -12.71 -17.23 -1.23
CA THR A 47 -14.03 -17.51 -1.79
C THR A 47 -14.94 -16.27 -1.75
N ASN A 48 -16.01 -16.27 -2.56
CA ASN A 48 -17.03 -15.21 -2.52
C ASN A 48 -18.14 -15.48 -1.48
N ASP A 49 -18.00 -16.56 -0.70
CA ASP A 49 -19.01 -17.02 0.25
C ASP A 49 -18.73 -16.43 1.63
N LEU A 50 -19.45 -15.36 1.99
CA LEU A 50 -19.26 -14.64 3.24
C LEU A 50 -19.37 -15.54 4.49
N GLU A 51 -20.25 -16.54 4.46
CA GLU A 51 -20.39 -17.48 5.57
C GLU A 51 -19.15 -18.38 5.68
N LEU A 52 -18.60 -18.82 4.56
CA LEU A 52 -17.38 -19.62 4.53
C LEU A 52 -16.17 -18.80 5.01
N VAL A 53 -16.07 -17.52 4.62
CA VAL A 53 -15.00 -16.62 5.07
C VAL A 53 -15.08 -16.37 6.59
N ASP A 54 -16.28 -16.14 7.13
CA ASP A 54 -16.47 -15.99 8.59
C ASP A 54 -16.09 -17.27 9.36
N LEU A 55 -16.49 -18.45 8.85
CA LEU A 55 -16.08 -19.74 9.41
C LEU A 55 -14.56 -19.93 9.37
N THR A 56 -13.92 -19.53 8.27
CA THR A 56 -12.46 -19.60 8.08
C THR A 56 -11.74 -18.82 9.17
N LYS A 57 -12.20 -17.60 9.45
CA LYS A 57 -11.63 -16.74 10.50
C LYS A 57 -11.77 -17.34 11.90
N LYS A 58 -12.95 -17.86 12.22
CA LYS A 58 -13.22 -18.53 13.50
C LYS A 58 -12.31 -19.74 13.70
N ILE A 59 -12.15 -20.57 12.68
CA ILE A 59 -11.29 -21.77 12.74
C ILE A 59 -9.81 -21.40 12.80
N SER A 60 -9.39 -20.39 12.05
CA SER A 60 -8.02 -19.89 12.10
C SER A 60 -7.61 -19.48 13.52
N PHE A 61 -8.48 -18.75 14.21
CA PHE A 61 -8.27 -18.34 15.60
C PHE A 61 -8.26 -19.53 16.57
N GLU A 62 -9.23 -20.44 16.43
CA GLU A 62 -9.33 -21.64 17.27
C GLU A 62 -8.10 -22.55 17.14
N LEU A 63 -7.63 -22.78 15.91
CA LEU A 63 -6.47 -23.63 15.63
C LEU A 63 -5.13 -22.89 15.75
N LYS A 64 -5.13 -21.57 15.89
CA LYS A 64 -3.95 -20.71 15.84
C LYS A 64 -3.11 -20.94 14.59
N VAL A 65 -3.77 -20.98 13.44
CA VAL A 65 -3.17 -21.23 12.13
C VAL A 65 -3.49 -20.09 11.18
N GLY A 66 -2.45 -19.43 10.67
CA GLY A 66 -2.57 -18.47 9.57
C GLY A 66 -3.38 -17.21 9.88
N GLU A 67 -3.54 -16.86 11.17
CA GLU A 67 -4.38 -15.75 11.61
C GLU A 67 -4.05 -14.44 10.87
N ASP A 68 -2.77 -14.10 10.79
CA ASP A 68 -2.29 -12.87 10.15
C ASP A 68 -2.63 -12.84 8.66
N VAL A 69 -2.43 -13.96 7.98
CA VAL A 69 -2.65 -14.07 6.55
C VAL A 69 -4.15 -14.02 6.23
N ILE A 70 -4.98 -14.72 7.00
CA ILE A 70 -6.43 -14.77 6.75
C ILE A 70 -7.08 -13.41 6.96
N SER A 71 -6.68 -12.67 8.00
CA SER A 71 -7.18 -11.30 8.22
C SER A 71 -6.65 -10.32 7.16
N ALA A 72 -5.42 -10.50 6.69
CA ALA A 72 -4.87 -9.70 5.60
C ALA A 72 -5.61 -9.95 4.28
N ILE A 73 -5.94 -11.21 3.97
CA ILE A 73 -6.74 -11.60 2.79
C ILE A 73 -8.11 -10.91 2.83
N GLU A 74 -8.83 -11.05 3.94
CA GLU A 74 -10.18 -10.46 4.10
C GLU A 74 -10.13 -8.94 3.84
N SER A 75 -9.23 -8.26 4.53
CA SER A 75 -9.04 -6.81 4.44
C SER A 75 -8.69 -6.36 3.01
N PHE A 76 -7.82 -7.11 2.34
CA PHE A 76 -7.38 -6.80 1.00
C PHE A 76 -8.47 -7.02 -0.04
N ILE A 77 -9.19 -8.14 0.05
CA ILE A 77 -10.28 -8.47 -0.88
C ILE A 77 -11.44 -7.49 -0.73
N SER A 78 -11.83 -7.14 0.50
CA SER A 78 -12.84 -6.10 0.74
C SER A 78 -12.42 -4.75 0.15
N ASN A 79 -11.13 -4.39 0.24
CA ASN A 79 -10.62 -3.17 -0.38
C ASN A 79 -10.73 -3.22 -1.91
N ILE A 80 -10.26 -4.30 -2.56
CA ILE A 80 -10.39 -4.42 -4.02
C ILE A 80 -11.86 -4.37 -4.45
N GLN A 81 -12.76 -5.04 -3.74
CA GLN A 81 -14.19 -5.06 -4.07
C GLN A 81 -14.87 -3.70 -3.92
N GLN A 82 -14.42 -2.85 -2.99
CA GLN A 82 -14.97 -1.50 -2.81
C GLN A 82 -14.48 -0.51 -3.87
N PHE A 83 -13.21 -0.63 -4.29
CA PHE A 83 -12.58 0.36 -5.18
C PHE A 83 -12.47 -0.09 -6.64
N ASN A 84 -12.79 -1.35 -6.96
CA ASN A 84 -12.63 -1.89 -8.30
C ASN A 84 -13.84 -2.77 -8.69
N ASN A 85 -14.62 -2.32 -9.67
CA ASN A 85 -15.77 -3.07 -10.20
C ASN A 85 -15.39 -4.11 -11.27
N ASP A 86 -14.11 -4.24 -11.59
CA ASP A 86 -13.61 -5.21 -12.56
C ASP A 86 -13.50 -6.61 -11.92
N LYS A 87 -14.41 -7.49 -12.32
CA LYS A 87 -14.49 -8.89 -11.86
C LYS A 87 -13.32 -9.73 -12.36
N ASP A 88 -12.78 -9.43 -13.54
CA ASP A 88 -11.69 -10.20 -14.13
C ASP A 88 -10.38 -9.86 -13.39
N HIS A 89 -10.17 -8.58 -13.11
CA HIS A 89 -9.06 -8.13 -12.25
C HIS A 89 -9.12 -8.75 -10.85
N LEU A 90 -10.31 -8.86 -10.25
CA LEU A 90 -10.49 -9.51 -8.95
C LEU A 90 -10.14 -11.01 -9.01
N HIS A 91 -10.59 -11.71 -10.05
CA HIS A 91 -10.31 -13.14 -10.22
C HIS A 91 -8.82 -13.42 -10.38
N GLU A 92 -8.12 -12.68 -11.25
CA GLU A 92 -6.67 -12.80 -11.43
C GLU A 92 -5.90 -12.46 -10.15
N SER A 93 -6.34 -11.42 -9.44
CA SER A 93 -5.74 -11.02 -8.16
C SER A 93 -5.86 -12.14 -7.12
N LYS A 94 -7.04 -12.77 -7.01
CA LYS A 94 -7.26 -13.92 -6.11
C LYS A 94 -6.36 -15.09 -6.48
N TYR A 95 -6.27 -15.44 -7.76
CA TYR A 95 -5.43 -16.55 -8.22
C TYR A 95 -3.95 -16.34 -7.86
N PHE A 96 -3.42 -15.14 -8.10
CA PHE A 96 -2.06 -14.80 -7.73
C PHE A 96 -1.87 -14.88 -6.21
N LEU A 97 -2.77 -14.27 -5.45
CA LEU A 97 -2.63 -14.21 -3.99
C LEU A 97 -2.78 -15.57 -3.32
N ILE A 98 -3.62 -16.48 -3.83
CA ILE A 98 -3.69 -17.86 -3.34
C ILE A 98 -2.29 -18.50 -3.34
N LYS A 99 -1.59 -18.42 -4.48
CA LYS A 99 -0.24 -18.97 -4.63
C LYS A 99 0.75 -18.29 -3.70
N LEU A 100 0.75 -16.95 -3.66
CA LEU A 100 1.63 -16.18 -2.79
C LEU A 100 1.40 -16.55 -1.32
N THR A 101 0.15 -16.57 -0.86
CA THR A 101 -0.16 -16.88 0.54
C THR A 101 0.25 -18.29 0.91
N ASN A 102 0.14 -19.27 0.01
CA ASN A 102 0.59 -20.62 0.31
C ASN A 102 2.11 -20.69 0.53
N GLN A 103 2.89 -19.87 -0.16
CA GLN A 103 4.35 -19.75 0.07
C GLN A 103 4.68 -19.02 1.38
N LEU A 104 3.78 -18.22 1.93
CA LEU A 104 3.98 -17.52 3.21
C LEU A 104 3.80 -18.43 4.44
N TYR A 105 3.45 -19.70 4.26
CA TYR A 105 3.33 -20.64 5.39
C TYR A 105 4.65 -20.77 6.16
N GLY A 106 4.61 -20.48 7.45
CA GLY A 106 5.80 -20.58 8.32
C GLY A 106 6.85 -19.49 8.09
N ILE A 107 6.59 -18.53 7.21
CA ILE A 107 7.49 -17.39 6.98
C ILE A 107 7.23 -16.32 8.04
N ALA A 108 8.30 -15.86 8.69
CA ALA A 108 8.24 -14.74 9.62
C ALA A 108 7.78 -13.46 8.91
N VAL A 109 6.98 -12.63 9.57
CA VAL A 109 6.44 -11.37 9.02
C VAL A 109 7.55 -10.33 8.92
N ASN A 110 8.38 -10.45 7.89
CA ASN A 110 9.47 -9.52 7.60
C ASN A 110 9.49 -9.18 6.10
N GLY A 111 10.09 -8.04 5.77
CA GLY A 111 10.10 -7.53 4.39
C GLY A 111 11.06 -8.27 3.46
N GLU A 112 12.09 -8.92 3.99
CA GLU A 112 13.10 -9.61 3.20
C GLU A 112 12.56 -10.96 2.71
N THR A 113 12.06 -11.80 3.62
CA THR A 113 11.48 -13.11 3.32
C THR A 113 10.26 -12.98 2.42
N TYR A 114 9.44 -11.94 2.61
CA TYR A 114 8.32 -11.65 1.72
C TYR A 114 8.78 -11.33 0.30
N ARG A 115 9.83 -10.54 0.14
CA ARG A 115 10.39 -10.24 -1.19
C ARG A 115 10.91 -11.50 -1.85
N CYS A 116 11.63 -12.36 -1.12
CA CYS A 116 12.09 -13.64 -1.65
C CYS A 116 10.92 -14.51 -2.15
N ALA A 117 9.84 -14.63 -1.38
CA ALA A 117 8.65 -15.38 -1.79
C ALA A 117 7.99 -14.79 -3.05
N VAL A 118 7.88 -13.45 -3.12
CA VAL A 118 7.35 -12.77 -4.31
C VAL A 118 8.26 -12.98 -5.51
N ASP A 119 9.57 -12.85 -5.36
CA ASP A 119 10.54 -13.01 -6.44
C ASP A 119 10.50 -14.43 -7.01
N GLU A 120 10.43 -15.45 -6.13
CA GLU A 120 10.27 -16.85 -6.53
C GLU A 120 8.97 -17.05 -7.33
N MET A 121 7.87 -16.45 -6.90
CA MET A 121 6.60 -16.54 -7.61
C MET A 121 6.65 -15.87 -9.00
N LEU A 122 7.39 -14.75 -9.12
CA LEU A 122 7.53 -13.99 -10.36
C LEU A 122 8.45 -14.66 -11.39
N LEU A 123 9.22 -15.69 -11.02
CA LEU A 123 10.05 -16.43 -11.98
C LEU A 123 9.22 -17.08 -13.09
N ASN A 124 8.00 -17.52 -12.75
CA ASN A 124 7.12 -18.26 -13.66
C ASN A 124 6.07 -17.38 -14.37
N ILE A 125 6.20 -16.05 -14.26
CA ILE A 125 5.23 -15.08 -14.79
C ILE A 125 5.82 -14.38 -16.02
N ASN A 126 4.99 -14.13 -17.03
CA ASN A 126 5.38 -13.39 -18.23
C ASN A 126 5.89 -11.99 -17.87
N VAL A 127 7.03 -11.58 -18.46
CA VAL A 127 7.69 -10.28 -18.23
C VAL A 127 6.71 -9.11 -18.36
N ASN A 128 5.78 -9.16 -19.30
CA ASN A 128 4.81 -8.09 -19.54
C ASN A 128 3.77 -7.92 -18.41
N GLU A 129 3.54 -8.97 -17.62
CA GLU A 129 2.58 -8.97 -16.51
C GLU A 129 3.25 -8.79 -15.15
N LYS A 130 4.57 -8.96 -15.05
CA LYS A 130 5.32 -8.88 -13.78
C LYS A 130 5.06 -7.58 -13.03
N ALA A 131 5.00 -6.44 -13.73
CA ALA A 131 4.77 -5.14 -13.10
C ALA A 131 3.42 -5.08 -12.34
N LYS A 132 2.36 -5.66 -12.93
CA LYS A 132 1.02 -5.76 -12.31
C LYS A 132 1.09 -6.58 -11.03
N TYR A 133 1.69 -7.77 -11.10
CA TYR A 133 1.78 -8.67 -9.95
C TYR A 133 2.73 -8.16 -8.85
N ILE A 134 3.79 -7.44 -9.21
CA ILE A 134 4.65 -6.73 -8.24
C ILE A 134 3.84 -5.69 -7.48
N ASN A 135 3.03 -4.89 -8.18
CA ASN A 135 2.18 -3.89 -7.53
C ASN A 135 1.11 -4.55 -6.64
N LEU A 136 0.50 -5.63 -7.11
CA LEU A 136 -0.45 -6.42 -6.32
C LEU A 136 0.20 -6.96 -5.04
N ALA A 137 1.37 -7.58 -5.14
CA ALA A 137 2.12 -8.09 -4.00
C ALA A 137 2.54 -6.97 -3.03
N ARG A 138 2.97 -5.81 -3.53
CA ARG A 138 3.32 -4.65 -2.69
C ARG A 138 2.13 -4.12 -1.92
N ASN A 139 0.96 -4.08 -2.56
CA ASN A 139 -0.27 -3.63 -1.90
C ASN A 139 -0.71 -4.64 -0.83
N PHE A 140 -0.70 -5.93 -1.14
CA PHE A 140 -1.02 -6.99 -0.17
C PHE A 140 -0.07 -6.98 1.04
N TYR A 141 1.23 -6.74 0.83
CA TYR A 141 2.22 -6.66 1.92
C TYR A 141 1.84 -5.65 3.00
N ARG A 142 1.17 -4.55 2.65
CA ARG A 142 0.72 -3.54 3.62
C ARG A 142 -0.26 -4.14 4.63
N TYR A 143 -1.18 -4.98 4.17
CA TYR A 143 -2.17 -5.64 5.02
C TYR A 143 -1.55 -6.75 5.85
N TRP A 144 -0.62 -7.51 5.26
CA TRP A 144 0.07 -8.58 5.95
C TRP A 144 1.03 -8.07 7.04
N LYS A 145 1.77 -6.98 6.78
CA LYS A 145 2.72 -6.37 7.73
C LYS A 145 2.04 -5.79 8.96
N VAL A 146 0.86 -5.18 8.82
CA VAL A 146 0.17 -4.45 9.91
C VAL A 146 -0.20 -5.35 11.09
N ARG A 147 -0.37 -6.66 10.89
CA ARG A 147 -0.72 -7.58 12.00
C ARG A 147 0.46 -8.35 12.60
N GLY A 148 1.55 -8.55 11.84
CA GLY A 148 2.76 -9.19 12.37
C GLY A 148 3.44 -8.40 13.49
N ASN A 149 3.17 -7.08 13.54
CA ASN A 149 3.52 -6.21 14.66
C ASN A 149 2.22 -5.84 15.40
N SER A 150 1.93 -6.53 16.50
CA SER A 150 0.74 -6.25 17.33
C SER A 150 0.72 -4.81 17.85
N GLU A 151 -0.06 -3.95 17.20
CA GLU A 151 -0.96 -2.99 17.85
C GLU A 151 -2.26 -2.93 17.04
N ASN A 152 -3.38 -3.16 17.72
CA ASN A 152 -4.73 -3.11 17.17
C ASN A 152 -5.04 -1.72 16.59
N GLN A 153 -4.70 -1.47 15.33
CA GLN A 153 -5.25 -0.36 14.56
C GLN A 153 -6.05 -0.92 13.40
N ASN A 154 -7.35 -0.93 13.61
CA ASN A 154 -8.39 -1.38 12.71
C ASN A 154 -8.11 -0.96 11.27
N VAL A 155 -8.17 -1.90 10.34
CA VAL A 155 -8.14 -1.62 8.89
C VAL A 155 -9.26 -0.65 8.49
N SER A 156 -10.38 -0.62 9.23
CA SER A 156 -11.41 0.44 9.14
C SER A 156 -10.82 1.84 9.34
N HIS A 157 -10.00 2.02 10.38
CA HIS A 157 -9.36 3.30 10.68
C HIS A 157 -8.30 3.68 9.65
N LEU A 158 -7.63 2.72 8.99
CA LEU A 158 -6.71 3.00 7.88
C LEU A 158 -7.46 3.44 6.62
N ASN A 159 -8.60 2.81 6.32
CA ASN A 159 -9.46 3.23 5.21
C ASN A 159 -10.12 4.59 5.49
N GLU A 160 -10.65 4.81 6.69
CA GLU A 160 -11.18 6.11 7.14
C GLU A 160 -10.11 7.20 7.08
N LYS A 161 -8.89 6.90 7.55
CA LYS A 161 -7.76 7.82 7.45
C LYS A 161 -7.37 8.10 5.99
N LEU A 162 -7.39 7.10 5.11
CA LEU A 162 -7.10 7.29 3.69
C LEU A 162 -8.18 8.14 3.00
N ILE A 163 -9.46 7.89 3.31
CA ILE A 163 -10.60 8.67 2.80
C ILE A 163 -10.51 10.11 3.30
N ALA A 164 -10.29 10.31 4.60
CA ALA A 164 -10.10 11.64 5.19
C ALA A 164 -8.89 12.36 4.56
N ASN A 165 -7.77 11.65 4.36
CA ASN A 165 -6.59 12.22 3.70
C ASN A 165 -6.85 12.57 2.24
N LYS A 166 -7.64 11.78 1.50
CA LYS A 166 -8.07 12.10 0.14
C LYS A 166 -8.94 13.35 0.12
N GLU A 167 -9.91 13.47 1.02
CA GLU A 167 -10.77 14.66 1.11
C GLU A 167 -9.96 15.93 1.44
N ILE A 168 -9.02 15.83 2.39
CA ILE A 168 -8.11 16.93 2.74
C ILE A 168 -7.27 17.31 1.53
N PHE A 169 -6.73 16.32 0.81
CA PHE A 169 -5.92 16.54 -0.38
C PHE A 169 -6.71 17.18 -1.52
N ILE A 170 -7.94 16.74 -1.79
CA ILE A 170 -8.81 17.32 -2.81
C ILE A 170 -9.13 18.78 -2.46
N LYS A 171 -9.54 19.06 -1.22
CA LYS A 171 -9.79 20.44 -0.76
C LYS A 171 -8.56 21.33 -0.92
N ARG A 172 -7.36 20.78 -0.64
CA ARG A 172 -6.09 21.48 -0.83
C ARG A 172 -5.77 21.70 -2.30
N TRP A 173 -6.00 20.70 -3.15
CA TRP A 173 -5.82 20.79 -4.60
C TRP A 173 -6.73 21.86 -5.22
N GLU A 174 -8.00 21.92 -4.81
CA GLU A 174 -8.97 22.92 -5.29
C GLU A 174 -8.61 24.34 -4.85
N ASN A 175 -7.99 24.50 -3.68
CA ASN A 175 -7.57 25.79 -3.14
C ASN A 175 -6.08 26.08 -3.33
N ILE A 176 -5.37 25.28 -4.14
CA ILE A 176 -3.91 25.36 -4.26
C ILE A 176 -3.44 26.73 -4.76
N ASP A 177 -4.25 27.39 -5.58
CA ASP A 177 -3.93 28.70 -6.13
C ASP A 177 -3.97 29.80 -5.06
N LYS A 178 -4.75 29.60 -3.99
CA LYS A 178 -4.89 30.53 -2.86
C LYS A 178 -3.85 30.32 -1.75
N GLU A 179 -3.15 29.18 -1.77
CA GLU A 179 -2.12 28.86 -0.77
C GLU A 179 -0.89 29.75 -0.96
N PHE A 180 -0.46 30.38 0.13
CA PHE A 180 0.73 31.23 0.15
C PHE A 180 1.99 30.37 0.31
N LEU A 181 2.98 30.67 -0.51
CA LEU A 181 4.36 30.18 -0.38
C LEU A 181 5.20 31.32 0.19
N ASN A 182 6.13 31.00 1.08
CA ASN A 182 7.15 31.97 1.49
C ASN A 182 8.20 32.16 0.36
N ASP A 183 9.06 33.18 0.49
CA ASP A 183 10.06 33.48 -0.54
C ASP A 183 11.02 32.31 -0.80
N ALA A 184 11.36 31.55 0.24
CA ALA A 184 12.21 30.38 0.10
C ALA A 184 11.54 29.30 -0.76
N GLU A 185 10.23 29.04 -0.54
CA GLU A 185 9.40 28.07 -1.25
C GLU A 185 9.05 28.52 -2.68
N SER A 186 8.83 29.81 -2.88
CA SER A 186 8.51 30.40 -4.19
C SER A 186 9.69 30.30 -5.17
N TRP A 187 10.92 30.38 -4.65
CA TRP A 187 12.13 30.31 -5.46
C TRP A 187 12.28 29.04 -6.31
N PRO A 188 12.30 27.80 -5.74
CA PRO A 188 12.43 26.58 -6.55
C PRO A 188 11.23 26.37 -7.48
N LEU A 189 10.03 26.81 -7.09
CA LEU A 189 8.86 26.74 -7.96
C LEU A 189 9.01 27.66 -9.18
N THR A 190 9.53 28.87 -8.98
CA THR A 190 9.79 29.83 -10.06
C THR A 190 10.83 29.29 -11.04
N LEU A 191 11.97 28.82 -10.53
CA LEU A 191 13.01 28.20 -11.36
C LEU A 191 12.50 26.98 -12.13
N TYR A 192 11.66 26.16 -11.50
CA TYR A 192 11.06 25.01 -12.15
C TYR A 192 10.16 25.43 -13.33
N VAL A 193 9.29 26.41 -13.12
CA VAL A 193 8.39 26.95 -14.16
C VAL A 193 9.18 27.60 -15.30
N GLU A 194 10.21 28.39 -14.99
CA GLU A 194 11.09 28.98 -15.99
C GLU A 194 11.80 27.90 -16.83
N SER A 195 12.23 26.81 -16.20
CA SER A 195 12.83 25.68 -16.92
C SER A 195 11.86 24.98 -17.87
N MET A 196 10.56 24.98 -17.57
CA MET A 196 9.53 24.41 -18.44
C MET A 196 9.25 25.33 -19.63
N ARG A 197 9.15 26.63 -19.38
CA ARG A 197 8.99 27.64 -20.44
C ARG A 197 10.17 27.68 -21.39
N SER A 198 11.41 27.57 -20.89
CA SER A 198 12.60 27.53 -21.75
C SER A 198 12.71 26.27 -22.59
N ARG A 199 12.11 25.16 -22.16
CA ARG A 199 11.97 23.91 -22.93
C ARG A 199 10.82 23.94 -23.93
N GLY A 200 10.03 25.02 -23.97
CA GLY A 200 8.91 25.18 -24.92
C GLY A 200 7.68 24.34 -24.58
N LEU A 201 7.47 23.98 -23.31
CA LEU A 201 6.24 23.31 -22.88
C LEU A 201 5.02 24.22 -23.09
N LEU A 202 3.86 23.61 -23.33
CA LEU A 202 2.60 24.36 -23.43
C LEU A 202 2.25 24.99 -22.08
N GLU A 203 1.56 26.13 -22.10
CA GLU A 203 1.19 26.84 -20.85
C GLU A 203 0.26 25.98 -19.97
N GLU A 204 -0.64 25.21 -20.58
CA GLU A 204 -1.53 24.28 -19.86
C GLU A 204 -0.77 23.17 -19.14
N GLU A 205 0.24 22.57 -19.79
CA GLU A 205 1.10 21.55 -19.21
C GLU A 205 1.96 22.13 -18.09
N THR A 206 2.48 23.33 -18.31
CA THR A 206 3.26 24.10 -17.33
C THR A 206 2.44 24.36 -16.08
N LEU A 207 1.17 24.75 -16.23
CA LEU A 207 0.26 25.03 -15.13
C LEU A 207 -0.05 23.77 -14.31
N ILE A 208 -0.26 22.62 -14.96
CA ILE A 208 -0.47 21.33 -14.27
C ILE A 208 0.78 20.95 -13.46
N CYS A 209 1.96 21.03 -14.08
CA CYS A 209 3.23 20.70 -13.42
C CYS A 209 3.53 21.65 -12.25
N GLN A 210 3.24 22.95 -12.43
CA GLN A 210 3.35 23.96 -11.37
C GLN A 210 2.44 23.63 -10.19
N LYS A 211 1.17 23.26 -10.43
CA LYS A 211 0.23 22.86 -9.37
C LYS A 211 0.72 21.64 -8.59
N ILE A 212 1.23 20.62 -9.29
CA ILE A 212 1.80 19.43 -8.65
C ILE A 212 3.01 19.81 -7.77
N ALA A 213 3.95 20.59 -8.30
CA ALA A 213 5.12 21.06 -7.55
C ALA A 213 4.73 21.90 -6.33
N LYS A 214 3.71 22.76 -6.46
CA LYS A 214 3.18 23.56 -5.35
C LYS A 214 2.57 22.69 -4.24
N VAL A 215 1.82 21.65 -4.60
CA VAL A 215 1.29 20.69 -3.62
C VAL A 215 2.43 19.99 -2.89
N VAL A 216 3.47 19.55 -3.61
CA VAL A 216 4.65 18.93 -2.99
C VAL A 216 5.30 19.87 -1.97
N LEU A 217 5.49 21.15 -2.30
CA LEU A 217 6.05 22.14 -1.36
C LEU A 217 5.22 22.28 -0.08
N ILE A 218 3.89 22.35 -0.21
CA ILE A 218 3.00 22.48 0.96
C ILE A 218 3.06 21.24 1.84
N GLU A 219 3.08 20.04 1.26
CA GLU A 219 3.21 18.81 2.05
C GLU A 219 4.58 18.69 2.72
N LEU A 220 5.65 19.13 2.05
CA LEU A 220 6.98 19.18 2.65
C LEU A 220 7.02 20.15 3.84
N ARG A 221 6.36 21.31 3.73
CA ARG A 221 6.21 22.27 4.83
C ARG A 221 5.46 21.65 6.02
N ASN A 222 4.32 21.00 5.76
CA ASN A 222 3.52 20.37 6.80
C ASN A 222 4.25 19.20 7.49
N ALA A 223 5.14 18.51 6.76
CA ALA A 223 5.94 17.41 7.28
C ALA A 223 7.30 17.86 7.86
N GLU A 224 7.59 19.17 7.89
CA GLU A 224 8.88 19.75 8.28
C GLU A 224 10.08 19.08 7.56
N ALA A 225 9.86 18.70 6.31
CA ALA A 225 10.80 17.92 5.52
C ALA A 225 12.02 18.77 5.13
N SER A 226 13.21 18.28 5.46
CA SER A 226 14.49 19.00 5.25
C SER A 226 15.56 18.16 4.54
N ASN A 227 15.28 16.90 4.26
CA ASN A 227 16.23 15.97 3.64
C ASN A 227 15.57 15.04 2.61
N GLU A 228 16.41 14.34 1.84
CA GLU A 228 15.97 13.42 0.79
C GLU A 228 15.00 12.35 1.30
N LYS A 229 15.25 11.76 2.48
CA LYS A 229 14.39 10.71 3.04
C LYS A 229 12.99 11.25 3.33
N SER A 230 12.91 12.44 3.93
CA SER A 230 11.64 13.12 4.18
C SER A 230 10.91 13.50 2.90
N TYR A 231 11.64 13.91 1.86
CA TYR A 231 11.07 14.17 0.54
C TYR A 231 10.43 12.91 -0.05
N ARG A 232 11.19 11.81 -0.11
CA ARG A 232 10.68 10.52 -0.62
C ARG A 232 9.46 10.04 0.16
N HIS A 233 9.46 10.23 1.48
CA HIS A 233 8.32 9.86 2.32
C HIS A 233 7.06 10.65 1.96
N VAL A 234 7.17 11.98 1.80
CA VAL A 234 6.06 12.84 1.38
C VAL A 234 5.53 12.43 0.01
N ILE A 235 6.41 12.18 -0.97
CA ILE A 235 6.00 11.75 -2.31
C ILE A 235 5.28 10.40 -2.27
N GLU A 236 5.78 9.42 -1.53
CA GLU A 236 5.09 8.12 -1.41
C GLU A 236 3.73 8.26 -0.72
N ASN A 237 3.59 9.14 0.27
CA ASN A 237 2.30 9.40 0.92
C ASN A 237 1.28 10.00 -0.06
N ILE A 238 1.65 11.07 -0.78
CA ILE A 238 0.77 11.71 -1.77
C ILE A 238 0.39 10.73 -2.89
N LYS A 239 1.35 9.91 -3.35
CA LYS A 239 1.11 8.88 -4.37
C LYS A 239 -0.01 7.91 -4.01
N THR A 240 -0.18 7.57 -2.72
CA THR A 240 -1.26 6.67 -2.29
C THR A 240 -2.67 7.25 -2.46
N LEU A 241 -2.78 8.56 -2.69
CA LEU A 241 -4.06 9.25 -2.83
C LEU A 241 -4.63 9.16 -4.25
N PHE A 242 -3.79 8.85 -5.24
CA PHE A 242 -4.23 8.66 -6.62
C PHE A 242 -4.70 7.22 -6.86
N GLU A 243 -5.81 7.06 -7.57
CA GLU A 243 -6.32 5.74 -7.97
C GLU A 243 -5.81 5.34 -9.35
N ARG A 244 -5.88 6.27 -10.31
CA ARG A 244 -5.46 6.05 -11.70
C ARG A 244 -3.93 6.06 -11.85
N ASP A 245 -3.42 5.09 -12.59
CA ASP A 245 -1.97 4.89 -12.76
C ASP A 245 -1.31 5.95 -13.65
N ASP A 246 -2.03 6.50 -14.61
CA ASP A 246 -1.56 7.62 -15.44
C ASP A 246 -1.28 8.87 -14.59
N LEU A 247 -2.19 9.21 -13.66
CA LEU A 247 -2.01 10.32 -12.73
C LEU A 247 -0.88 10.07 -11.73
N LYS A 248 -0.73 8.83 -11.23
CA LYS A 248 0.43 8.46 -10.39
C LYS A 248 1.75 8.66 -11.13
N ASN A 249 1.80 8.26 -12.39
CA ASN A 249 3.00 8.38 -13.21
C ASN A 249 3.33 9.84 -13.48
N LEU A 250 2.33 10.65 -13.87
CA LEU A 250 2.51 12.10 -14.06
C LEU A 250 3.02 12.76 -12.77
N PHE A 251 2.36 12.49 -11.64
CA PHE A 251 2.78 12.99 -10.33
C PHE A 251 4.23 12.63 -10.01
N LEU A 252 4.63 11.36 -10.24
CA LEU A 252 5.98 10.89 -9.97
C LEU A 252 7.03 11.51 -10.87
N ILE A 253 6.72 11.71 -12.16
CA ILE A 253 7.61 12.38 -13.12
C ILE A 253 7.87 13.81 -12.64
N VAL A 254 6.80 14.58 -12.43
CA VAL A 254 6.89 15.98 -11.97
C VAL A 254 7.61 16.07 -10.62
N SER A 255 7.30 15.20 -9.66
CA SER A 255 7.95 15.20 -8.36
C SER A 255 9.45 14.88 -8.44
N ARG A 256 9.89 14.06 -9.40
CA ARG A 256 11.31 13.76 -9.60
C ARG A 256 12.04 14.91 -10.27
N GLU A 257 11.42 15.53 -11.27
CA GLU A 257 11.99 16.72 -11.90
C GLU A 257 12.12 17.86 -10.91
N PHE A 258 11.07 18.11 -10.12
CA PHE A 258 11.04 19.18 -9.14
C PHE A 258 12.06 19.00 -8.01
N TYR A 259 12.42 17.75 -7.67
CA TYR A 259 13.40 17.46 -6.62
C TYR A 259 14.77 18.15 -6.84
N PHE A 260 15.20 18.31 -8.09
CA PHE A 260 16.46 18.98 -8.41
C PHE A 260 16.43 20.47 -8.04
N PHE A 261 15.28 21.12 -8.21
CA PHE A 261 15.08 22.53 -7.85
C PHE A 261 14.95 22.68 -6.33
N TRP A 262 14.21 21.78 -5.68
CA TRP A 262 14.05 21.77 -4.23
C TRP A 262 15.37 21.52 -3.48
N THR A 263 16.19 20.57 -3.93
CA THR A 263 17.50 20.31 -3.30
C THR A 263 18.47 21.48 -3.44
N GLY A 264 18.46 22.17 -4.58
CA GLY A 264 19.21 23.42 -4.77
C GLY A 264 18.87 24.49 -3.71
N MET A 265 17.61 24.55 -3.26
CA MET A 265 17.20 25.40 -2.13
C MET A 265 17.77 24.89 -0.80
N THR A 266 17.65 23.58 -0.48
CA THR A 266 18.14 23.04 0.80
C THR A 266 19.64 23.23 1.01
N LEU A 267 20.45 23.10 -0.05
CA LEU A 267 21.89 23.34 0.00
C LEU A 267 22.23 24.83 0.22
N GLY A 268 21.46 25.74 -0.39
CA GLY A 268 21.59 27.18 -0.16
C GLY A 268 21.18 27.63 1.26
N VAL A 269 20.19 26.96 1.85
CA VAL A 269 19.72 27.23 3.23
C VAL A 269 20.72 26.72 4.27
N ILE A 270 21.35 25.57 4.03
CA ILE A 270 22.42 25.03 4.90
C ILE A 270 23.61 26.01 4.93
N ASN A 271 24.06 26.51 3.77
CA ASN A 271 25.15 27.46 3.68
C ASN A 271 24.86 28.81 4.37
N LYS A 272 23.61 29.29 4.34
CA LYS A 272 23.20 30.50 5.07
C LYS A 272 23.15 30.31 6.59
N LYS A 273 22.78 29.12 7.08
CA LYS A 273 22.79 28.82 8.53
C LYS A 273 24.21 28.70 9.10
N THR A 274 25.16 28.15 8.35
CA THR A 274 26.58 28.14 8.74
C THR A 274 27.21 29.53 8.76
N ASN A 275 26.84 30.43 7.84
CA ASN A 275 27.37 31.80 7.88
C ASN A 275 26.78 32.65 9.01
N LYS A 276 25.48 32.51 9.32
CA LYS A 276 24.87 33.22 10.46
C LYS A 276 25.40 32.81 11.83
N SER A 277 25.91 31.58 11.98
CA SER A 277 26.50 31.11 13.24
C SER A 277 27.95 31.59 13.42
N LEU A 278 28.64 31.92 12.33
CA LEU A 278 29.97 32.54 12.36
C LEU A 278 29.90 34.06 12.63
N GLU A 279 28.85 34.74 12.17
CA GLU A 279 28.64 36.17 12.42
C GLU A 279 28.13 36.50 13.84
N SER A 280 27.58 35.52 14.58
CA SER A 280 27.18 35.68 15.98
C SER A 280 28.31 35.38 16.99
N LEU A 281 29.52 35.13 16.52
CA LEU A 281 30.72 34.81 17.31
C LEU A 281 31.85 35.85 17.15
N ASN A 282 31.59 36.96 16.45
CA ASN A 282 32.45 38.15 16.37
C ASN A 282 31.71 39.37 16.92
#